data_AF-A0A847A943-F1
#
_entry.id   AF-A0A847A943-F1
#
_cell.length_a   1.000
_cell.length_b   1.000
_cell.length_c   1.000
_cell.angle_alpha   90.00
_cell.angle_beta   90.00
_cell.angle_gamma   90.00
#
_symmetry.space_group_name_H-M   'P 1'
#
loop_
_entity.id
_entity.type
_entity.pdbx_description
1 polymer ?
#
loop_
_entity_poly.entity_id
_entity_poly.type
_entity_poly.pdbx_seq_one_letter_code
_entity_poly.pdbx_strand_id
1 'polypeptide(L)'
;MKRKFSALGKICLTPGFCVVAVLFIFSVLALWPRMAAERVSGSTGILLDFRDVVSLAREGDLEVEDAWRELRRAGATGLMVSELMGEQLSLGILPVYYGPLSGLPGGGSSAEGLSPSAPALFLPDGYPGAGTVLSFLSVRFPGLQTVKVKGGTAAVLPATMEELMFTGVMPDTEGLLLAERLQIPVFYRVAPGRTGDVPGAVGALDNLLAEFQSIRTIAPSGETALGFPDLRPLAAAVQKAGRTVAAVEFSRQLGAVQLNWLLFPHLLPLHSVTHEELLSRNISRPALHERLLRAVKERSVRLLVFRPSAMEYGADPYGTFLNELRALSGSLEAYGKAVEWPEPYSPWRTGITGAFALALAFVYSTLRYLQRLFLPPGADGEEIQPLRWRSGLLLGAVA
;
A
#
# COMPACT_ATOMS: atom_id res chain seq x y z
N MET A 1 34.63 -54.63 -37.16
CA MET A 1 35.29 -53.49 -37.83
C MET A 1 34.22 -52.48 -38.29
N LYS A 2 34.09 -51.38 -37.54
CA LYS A 2 33.57 -50.04 -37.91
C LYS A 2 32.27 -49.91 -38.73
N ARG A 3 31.12 -49.97 -38.04
CA ARG A 3 29.94 -49.16 -38.42
C ARG A 3 30.18 -47.73 -37.91
N LYS A 4 30.46 -46.79 -38.83
CA LYS A 4 30.62 -45.37 -38.50
C LYS A 4 29.25 -44.76 -38.19
N PHE A 5 29.02 -44.43 -36.92
CA PHE A 5 28.11 -43.37 -36.53
C PHE A 5 28.67 -42.04 -37.08
N SER A 6 27.99 -41.43 -38.04
CA SER A 6 28.29 -40.10 -38.56
C SER A 6 26.98 -39.43 -38.96
N ALA A 7 26.13 -39.20 -37.97
CA ALA A 7 24.96 -38.34 -38.09
C ALA A 7 24.99 -37.31 -36.96
N LEU A 8 26.04 -36.47 -36.95
CA LEU A 8 25.91 -35.11 -36.43
C LEU A 8 25.85 -34.21 -37.66
N GLY A 9 24.64 -33.87 -38.08
CA GLY A 9 24.41 -32.83 -39.08
C GLY A 9 25.07 -31.54 -38.61
N LYS A 10 25.91 -30.95 -39.45
CA LYS A 10 26.42 -29.59 -39.24
C LYS A 10 25.21 -28.66 -39.21
N ILE A 11 24.89 -28.10 -38.05
CA ILE A 11 23.93 -27.01 -37.94
C ILE A 11 24.58 -25.81 -38.65
N CYS A 12 24.23 -25.57 -39.91
CA CYS A 12 24.60 -24.33 -40.59
C CYS A 12 23.80 -23.20 -39.93
N LEU A 13 24.45 -22.47 -39.03
CA LEU A 13 23.93 -21.24 -38.44
C LEU A 13 23.71 -20.20 -39.54
N THR A 14 22.45 -19.97 -39.90
CA THR A 14 22.10 -18.87 -40.80
C THR A 14 22.30 -17.53 -40.09
N PRO A 15 22.62 -16.44 -40.80
CA PRO A 15 22.78 -15.10 -40.19
C PRO A 15 21.55 -14.66 -39.39
N GLY A 16 20.35 -15.04 -39.85
CA GLY A 16 19.10 -14.79 -39.13
C GLY A 16 19.02 -15.49 -37.77
N PHE A 17 19.54 -16.72 -37.67
CA PHE A 17 19.61 -17.43 -36.39
C PHE A 17 20.56 -16.72 -35.41
N CYS A 18 21.70 -16.20 -35.90
CA CYS A 18 22.63 -15.44 -35.06
C CYS A 18 22.00 -14.16 -34.50
N VAL A 19 21.24 -13.42 -35.32
CA VAL A 19 20.53 -12.21 -34.85
C VAL A 19 19.48 -12.55 -33.81
N VAL A 20 18.69 -13.62 -34.01
CA VAL A 20 17.69 -14.08 -33.03
C VAL A 20 18.35 -14.54 -31.72
N ALA A 21 19.48 -15.25 -31.80
CA ALA A 21 20.22 -15.67 -30.61
C ALA A 21 20.77 -14.47 -29.82
N VAL A 22 21.32 -13.46 -30.50
CA VAL A 22 21.77 -12.20 -29.89
C VAL A 22 20.60 -11.49 -29.23
N LEU A 23 19.46 -11.35 -29.92
CA LEU A 23 18.25 -10.78 -29.35
C LEU A 23 17.82 -11.48 -28.07
N PHE A 24 17.75 -12.81 -28.10
CA PHE A 24 17.37 -13.60 -26.94
C PHE A 24 18.31 -13.36 -25.75
N ILE A 25 19.63 -13.37 -25.97
CA ILE A 25 20.62 -13.12 -24.92
C ILE A 25 20.44 -11.73 -24.31
N PHE A 26 20.34 -10.69 -25.13
CA PHE A 26 20.18 -9.32 -24.63
C PHE A 26 18.82 -9.11 -23.94
N SER A 27 17.75 -9.78 -24.40
CA SER A 27 16.45 -9.79 -23.71
C SER A 27 16.51 -10.46 -22.35
N VAL A 28 17.19 -11.61 -22.22
CA VAL A 28 17.38 -12.29 -20.92
C VAL A 28 18.20 -11.41 -19.97
N LEU A 29 19.28 -10.81 -20.45
CA LEU A 29 20.10 -9.89 -19.65
C LEU A 29 19.30 -8.65 -19.21
N ALA A 30 18.41 -8.13 -20.06
CA ALA A 30 17.55 -7.01 -19.73
C ALA A 30 16.44 -7.38 -18.72
N LEU A 31 15.94 -8.61 -18.74
CA LEU A 31 14.90 -9.11 -17.84
C LEU A 31 15.46 -9.62 -16.51
N TRP A 32 16.75 -9.96 -16.44
CA TRP A 32 17.39 -10.52 -15.25
C TRP A 32 17.17 -9.69 -13.96
N PRO A 33 17.34 -8.35 -13.96
CA PRO A 33 17.12 -7.55 -12.75
C PRO A 33 15.68 -7.64 -12.25
N ARG A 34 14.71 -7.68 -13.18
CA ARG A 34 13.30 -7.85 -12.84
C ARG A 34 13.04 -9.22 -12.22
N MET A 35 13.55 -10.29 -12.84
CA MET A 35 13.40 -11.65 -12.31
C MET A 35 14.04 -11.80 -10.93
N ALA A 36 15.19 -11.16 -10.69
CA ALA A 36 15.83 -11.14 -9.38
C ALA A 36 14.97 -10.38 -8.35
N ALA A 37 14.44 -9.22 -8.72
CA ALA A 37 13.55 -8.44 -7.86
C ALA A 37 12.26 -9.20 -7.51
N GLU A 38 11.63 -9.89 -8.47
CA GLU A 38 10.43 -10.73 -8.26
C GLU A 38 10.71 -11.93 -7.35
N ARG A 39 11.90 -12.53 -7.43
CA ARG A 39 12.32 -13.63 -6.53
C ARG A 39 12.56 -13.16 -5.09
N VAL A 40 13.12 -11.95 -4.93
CA VAL A 40 13.41 -11.37 -3.61
C VAL A 40 12.15 -10.80 -2.95
N SER A 41 11.15 -10.38 -3.73
CA SER A 41 9.88 -9.78 -3.23
C SER A 41 8.81 -10.82 -2.82
N GLY A 42 9.25 -11.98 -2.34
CA GLY A 42 8.40 -13.08 -1.88
C GLY A 42 7.69 -12.84 -0.55
N SER A 43 7.79 -11.65 0.06
CA SER A 43 7.18 -11.33 1.34
C SER A 43 5.72 -10.91 1.23
N THR A 44 4.91 -11.37 2.18
CA THR A 44 3.51 -10.99 2.38
C THR A 44 3.27 -10.65 3.84
N GLY A 45 2.73 -9.46 4.08
CA GLY A 45 2.37 -9.01 5.42
C GLY A 45 0.91 -9.32 5.76
N ILE A 46 0.67 -9.81 6.98
CA ILE A 46 -0.66 -9.91 7.57
C ILE A 46 -0.82 -8.78 8.59
N LEU A 47 -1.78 -7.90 8.34
CA LEU A 47 -2.06 -6.70 9.10
C LEU A 47 -3.33 -6.89 9.92
N LEU A 48 -3.29 -6.48 11.18
CA LEU A 48 -4.45 -6.47 12.07
C LEU A 48 -4.89 -5.03 12.34
N ASP A 49 -6.19 -4.76 12.33
CA ASP A 49 -6.71 -3.47 12.79
C ASP A 49 -6.42 -3.31 14.28
N PHE A 50 -5.79 -2.21 14.69
CA PHE A 50 -5.44 -1.99 16.09
C PHE A 50 -6.68 -2.04 17.00
N ARG A 51 -7.83 -1.55 16.54
CA ARG A 51 -9.06 -1.55 17.34
C ARG A 51 -9.66 -2.95 17.48
N ASP A 52 -9.45 -3.80 16.48
CA ASP A 52 -9.79 -5.23 16.57
C ASP A 52 -8.86 -5.93 17.58
N VAL A 53 -7.55 -5.60 17.60
CA VAL A 53 -6.59 -6.13 18.59
C VAL A 53 -6.96 -5.72 20.02
N VAL A 54 -7.33 -4.46 20.25
CA VAL A 54 -7.78 -3.98 21.57
C VAL A 54 -9.04 -4.73 22.03
N SER A 55 -9.99 -4.94 21.11
CA SER A 55 -11.23 -5.66 21.41
C SER A 55 -10.97 -7.13 21.75
N LEU A 56 -10.14 -7.80 20.94
CA LEU A 56 -9.71 -9.17 21.18
C LEU A 56 -8.92 -9.34 22.48
N ALA A 57 -8.03 -8.40 22.81
CA ALA A 57 -7.27 -8.42 24.05
C ALA A 57 -8.20 -8.35 25.27
N ARG A 58 -9.22 -7.49 25.22
CA ARG A 58 -10.26 -7.41 26.26
C ARG A 58 -11.07 -8.69 26.40
N GLU A 59 -11.45 -9.31 25.29
CA GLU A 59 -12.17 -10.60 25.30
C GLU A 59 -11.31 -11.75 25.87
N GLY A 60 -9.99 -11.70 25.66
CA GLY A 60 -9.03 -12.66 26.18
C GLY A 60 -8.51 -12.37 27.59
N ASP A 61 -8.96 -11.29 28.25
CA ASP A 61 -8.42 -10.80 29.53
C ASP A 61 -6.89 -10.59 29.51
N LEU A 62 -6.39 -10.06 28.39
CA LEU A 62 -4.97 -9.77 28.15
C LEU A 62 -4.73 -8.27 28.05
N GLU A 63 -3.53 -7.85 28.48
CA GLU A 63 -2.99 -6.56 28.08
C GLU A 63 -2.75 -6.53 26.57
N VAL A 64 -3.00 -5.38 25.94
CA VAL A 64 -2.92 -5.22 24.47
C VAL A 64 -1.54 -5.59 23.93
N GLU A 65 -0.49 -5.31 24.70
CA GLU A 65 0.89 -5.66 24.35
C GLU A 65 1.14 -7.17 24.38
N ASP A 66 0.57 -7.90 25.33
CA ASP A 66 0.65 -9.36 25.39
C ASP A 66 -0.13 -10.00 24.26
N ALA A 67 -1.35 -9.51 24.00
CA ALA A 67 -2.16 -9.96 22.87
C ALA A 67 -1.41 -9.77 21.54
N TRP A 68 -0.75 -8.62 21.35
CA TRP A 68 0.08 -8.39 20.16
C TRP A 68 1.25 -9.39 20.05
N ARG A 69 1.95 -9.71 21.14
CA ARG A 69 3.05 -10.68 21.11
C ARG A 69 2.57 -12.06 20.67
N GLU A 70 1.39 -12.49 21.13
CA GLU A 70 0.80 -13.75 20.70
C GLU A 70 0.38 -13.74 19.23
N LEU A 71 -0.31 -12.68 18.80
CA LEU A 71 -0.72 -12.48 17.40
C LEU A 71 0.48 -12.43 16.46
N ARG A 72 1.56 -11.77 16.86
CA ARG A 72 2.83 -11.74 16.11
C ARG A 72 3.45 -13.13 15.99
N ARG A 73 3.46 -13.92 17.07
CA ARG A 73 3.91 -15.32 17.03
C ARG A 73 3.03 -16.21 16.14
N ALA A 74 1.76 -15.84 15.98
CA ALA A 74 0.82 -16.54 15.10
C ALA A 74 0.93 -16.14 13.62
N GLY A 75 1.66 -15.06 13.30
CA GLY A 75 1.91 -14.63 11.91
C GLY A 75 1.50 -13.19 11.58
N ALA A 76 1.00 -12.40 12.54
CA ALA A 76 0.78 -10.98 12.30
C ALA A 76 2.11 -10.24 12.10
N THR A 77 2.19 -9.39 11.09
CA THR A 77 3.42 -8.67 10.70
C THR A 77 3.37 -7.18 10.98
N GLY A 78 2.17 -6.60 11.11
CA GLY A 78 2.00 -5.17 11.33
C GLY A 78 0.60 -4.80 11.81
N LEU A 79 0.42 -3.52 12.12
CA LEU A 79 -0.86 -2.95 12.53
C LEU A 79 -1.42 -2.04 11.45
N MET A 80 -2.73 -2.09 11.28
CA MET A 80 -3.48 -1.04 10.60
C MET A 80 -3.97 -0.06 11.66
N VAL A 81 -3.58 1.20 11.53
CA VAL A 81 -3.95 2.29 12.45
C VAL A 81 -4.62 3.38 11.62
N SER A 82 -5.71 3.97 12.11
CA SER A 82 -6.50 4.93 11.33
C SER A 82 -6.50 6.32 11.96
N GLU A 83 -6.63 7.33 11.11
CA GLU A 83 -7.12 8.63 11.52
C GLU A 83 -8.63 8.54 11.77
N LEU A 84 -9.06 8.96 12.94
CA LEU A 84 -10.44 8.84 13.39
C LEU A 84 -11.27 10.03 12.92
N MET A 85 -12.40 9.75 12.31
CA MET A 85 -13.39 10.74 11.88
C MET A 85 -14.32 11.11 13.04
N GLY A 86 -15.02 12.25 12.92
CA GLY A 86 -15.94 12.72 13.95
C GLY A 86 -17.05 11.71 14.29
N GLU A 87 -17.56 10.98 13.30
CA GLU A 87 -18.51 9.88 13.51
C GLU A 87 -17.96 8.82 14.49
N GLN A 88 -16.75 8.32 14.23
CA GLN A 88 -16.13 7.29 15.07
C GLN A 88 -15.86 7.79 16.49
N LEU A 89 -15.44 9.05 16.64
CA LEU A 89 -15.21 9.66 17.95
C LEU A 89 -16.53 9.85 18.72
N SER A 90 -17.61 10.24 18.04
CA SER A 90 -18.93 10.37 18.66
C SER A 90 -19.49 9.05 19.20
N LEU A 91 -19.04 7.92 18.65
CA LEU A 91 -19.38 6.58 19.12
C LEU A 91 -18.54 6.12 20.33
N GLY A 92 -17.59 6.96 20.79
CA GLY A 92 -16.78 6.65 21.97
C GLY A 92 -15.72 5.58 21.72
N ILE A 93 -15.16 5.50 20.50
CA ILE A 93 -14.10 4.53 20.16
C ILE A 93 -12.81 4.71 20.99
N LEU A 94 -12.64 5.89 21.57
CA LEU A 94 -11.53 6.29 22.42
C LEU A 94 -12.05 6.85 23.76
N PRO A 95 -11.25 6.81 24.84
CA PRO A 95 -11.60 7.39 26.14
C PRO A 95 -11.45 8.92 26.14
N VAL A 96 -11.98 9.59 25.11
CA VAL A 96 -12.02 11.04 24.93
C VAL A 96 -13.48 11.46 24.74
N TYR A 97 -13.82 12.69 25.10
CA TYR A 97 -15.13 13.23 24.75
C TYR A 97 -15.03 13.97 23.41
N TYR A 98 -15.93 13.65 22.49
CA TYR A 98 -16.12 14.39 21.25
C TYR A 98 -17.60 14.71 21.08
N GLY A 99 -17.92 16.01 21.02
CA GLY A 99 -19.30 16.48 20.95
C GLY A 99 -19.40 18.00 21.04
N PRO A 100 -20.60 18.56 21.24
CA PRO A 100 -20.76 20.00 21.39
C PRO A 100 -20.06 20.51 22.65
N LEU A 101 -19.57 21.76 22.58
CA LEU A 101 -18.92 22.46 23.69
C LEU A 101 -19.78 22.50 24.96
N SER A 102 -21.10 22.63 24.82
CA SER A 102 -22.06 22.63 25.92
C SER A 102 -22.08 21.34 26.73
N GLY A 103 -21.65 20.22 26.14
CA GLY A 103 -21.59 18.91 26.80
C GLY A 103 -20.27 18.60 27.50
N LEU A 104 -19.31 19.54 27.52
CA LEU A 104 -18.01 19.31 28.18
C LEU A 104 -18.16 19.07 29.69
N PRO A 105 -17.38 18.12 30.26
CA PRO A 105 -17.34 17.89 31.69
C PRO A 105 -16.82 19.15 32.41
N GLY A 106 -17.65 19.73 33.29
CA GLY A 106 -17.31 20.93 34.08
C GLY A 106 -17.99 22.23 33.64
N GLY A 107 -18.82 22.21 32.60
CA GLY A 107 -19.59 23.36 32.12
C GLY A 107 -18.71 24.34 31.34
N GLY A 108 -19.10 24.66 30.10
CA GLY A 108 -18.37 25.52 29.16
C GLY A 108 -18.17 26.99 29.58
N SER A 109 -18.23 27.31 30.88
CA SER A 109 -18.04 28.64 31.46
C SER A 109 -16.67 29.27 31.20
N SER A 110 -15.67 28.50 30.79
CA SER A 110 -14.33 29.01 30.43
C SER A 110 -14.19 29.38 28.94
N ALA A 111 -15.25 29.25 28.15
CA ALA A 111 -15.27 29.47 26.71
C ALA A 111 -16.17 30.67 26.32
N GLU A 112 -15.98 31.80 27.00
CA GLU A 112 -16.72 33.03 26.69
C GLU A 112 -16.49 33.46 25.22
N GLY A 113 -17.57 33.70 24.49
CA GLY A 113 -17.54 34.10 23.08
C GLY A 113 -17.56 32.95 22.06
N LEU A 114 -17.52 31.68 22.50
CA LEU A 114 -17.63 30.51 21.63
C LEU A 114 -19.06 29.98 21.56
N SER A 115 -19.45 29.43 20.40
CA SER A 115 -20.76 28.83 20.22
C SER A 115 -20.90 27.57 21.10
N PRO A 116 -21.98 27.42 21.89
CA PRO A 116 -22.23 26.21 22.67
C PRO A 116 -22.34 24.93 21.82
N SER A 117 -22.70 25.07 20.54
CA SER A 117 -22.79 23.96 19.58
C SER A 117 -21.49 23.67 18.83
N ALA A 118 -20.41 24.43 19.10
CA ALA A 118 -19.12 24.21 18.46
C ALA A 118 -18.59 22.80 18.80
N PRO A 119 -18.02 22.06 17.84
CA PRO A 119 -17.39 20.78 18.10
C PRO A 119 -16.20 20.96 19.05
N ALA A 120 -16.15 20.12 20.08
CA ALA A 120 -15.07 20.11 21.06
C ALA A 120 -14.57 18.67 21.26
N LEU A 121 -13.25 18.53 21.25
CA LEU A 121 -12.56 17.32 21.69
C LEU A 121 -11.95 17.57 23.07
N PHE A 122 -12.33 16.78 24.06
CA PHE A 122 -11.73 16.85 25.40
C PHE A 122 -10.78 15.68 25.62
N LEU A 123 -9.54 16.04 25.95
CA LEU A 123 -8.46 15.15 26.29
C LEU A 123 -8.26 15.17 27.81
N PRO A 124 -8.53 14.05 28.51
CA PRO A 124 -8.25 13.94 29.94
C PRO A 124 -6.77 14.18 30.28
N ASP A 125 -6.49 14.67 31.49
CA ASP A 125 -5.13 14.74 32.00
C ASP A 125 -4.50 13.35 32.00
N GLY A 126 -3.30 13.24 31.44
CA GLY A 126 -2.58 11.96 31.30
C GLY A 126 -2.98 11.11 30.08
N TYR A 127 -3.86 11.61 29.19
CA TYR A 127 -4.19 10.90 27.95
C TYR A 127 -2.92 10.61 27.10
N PRO A 128 -2.68 9.35 26.68
CA PRO A 128 -1.50 8.98 25.90
C PRO A 128 -1.41 9.74 24.56
N GLY A 129 -0.33 10.51 24.40
CA GLY A 129 -0.10 11.28 23.18
C GLY A 129 -0.93 12.56 23.08
N ALA A 130 -1.43 13.11 24.19
CA ALA A 130 -2.16 14.39 24.17
C ALA A 130 -1.40 15.52 23.46
N GLY A 131 -0.06 15.59 23.63
CA GLY A 131 0.79 16.55 22.92
C GLY A 131 0.77 16.35 21.40
N THR A 132 0.90 15.11 20.94
CA THR A 132 0.78 14.72 19.52
C THR A 132 -0.59 15.10 18.97
N VAL A 133 -1.68 14.80 19.69
CA VAL A 133 -3.05 15.15 19.26
C VAL A 133 -3.21 16.67 19.13
N LEU A 134 -2.79 17.45 20.13
CA LEU A 134 -2.91 18.91 20.08
C LEU A 134 -2.05 19.51 18.97
N SER A 135 -0.84 18.99 18.75
CA SER A 135 0.03 19.40 17.65
C SER A 135 -0.63 19.10 16.30
N PHE A 136 -1.16 17.88 16.13
CA PHE A 136 -1.90 17.48 14.93
C PHE A 136 -3.09 18.41 14.68
N LEU A 137 -3.92 18.65 15.70
CA LEU A 137 -5.11 19.50 15.61
C LEU A 137 -4.77 20.95 15.24
N SER A 138 -3.70 21.50 15.81
CA SER A 138 -3.32 22.90 15.54
C SER A 138 -2.93 23.15 14.09
N VAL A 139 -2.38 22.13 13.41
CA VAL A 139 -2.08 22.18 11.97
C VAL A 139 -3.30 21.79 11.14
N ARG A 140 -4.06 20.79 11.58
CA ARG A 140 -5.25 20.28 10.89
C ARG A 140 -6.40 21.27 10.86
N PHE A 141 -6.51 22.13 11.86
CA PHE A 141 -7.60 23.09 12.01
C PHE A 141 -7.06 24.49 12.34
N PRO A 142 -6.76 25.31 11.32
CA PRO A 142 -6.38 26.70 11.52
C PRO A 142 -7.45 27.46 12.32
N GLY A 143 -7.05 28.11 13.42
CA GLY A 143 -7.99 28.78 14.33
C GLY A 143 -8.52 27.90 15.47
N LEU A 144 -7.94 26.71 15.68
CA LEU A 144 -8.15 25.90 16.88
C LEU A 144 -8.01 26.76 18.16
N GLN A 145 -8.99 26.64 19.05
CA GLN A 145 -8.90 27.23 20.38
C GLN A 145 -8.74 26.12 21.42
N THR A 146 -7.81 26.30 22.36
CA THR A 146 -7.61 25.36 23.46
C THR A 146 -8.05 26.01 24.75
N VAL A 147 -8.88 25.30 25.51
CA VAL A 147 -9.42 25.76 26.78
C VAL A 147 -9.04 24.73 27.85
N LYS A 148 -8.39 25.21 28.91
CA LYS A 148 -8.17 24.40 30.11
C LYS A 148 -9.50 24.21 30.83
N VAL A 149 -9.89 22.96 31.03
CA VAL A 149 -11.09 22.57 31.77
C VAL A 149 -10.69 21.64 32.91
N LYS A 150 -11.55 21.46 33.90
CA LYS A 150 -11.22 20.63 35.07
C LYS A 150 -10.94 19.20 34.62
N GLY A 151 -9.72 18.71 34.89
CA GLY A 151 -9.31 17.34 34.59
C GLY A 151 -8.83 17.10 33.16
N GLY A 152 -8.59 18.15 32.37
CA GLY A 152 -8.02 17.98 31.02
C GLY A 152 -7.95 19.25 30.19
N THR A 153 -7.75 19.07 28.89
CA THR A 153 -7.71 20.16 27.90
C THR A 153 -8.78 19.91 26.83
N ALA A 154 -9.61 20.93 26.57
CA ALA A 154 -10.58 20.91 25.49
C ALA A 154 -10.03 21.67 24.28
N ALA A 155 -10.09 21.04 23.11
CA ALA A 155 -9.78 21.62 21.81
C ALA A 155 -11.10 21.91 21.08
N VAL A 156 -11.41 23.19 20.88
CA VAL A 156 -12.62 23.65 20.17
C VAL A 156 -12.29 23.82 18.70
N LEU A 157 -12.97 23.06 17.85
CA LEU A 157 -12.66 22.96 16.43
C LEU A 157 -13.43 24.04 15.65
N PRO A 158 -12.76 24.79 14.75
CA PRO A 158 -13.35 25.86 13.94
C PRO A 158 -14.13 25.30 12.74
N ALA A 159 -15.09 24.42 13.00
CA ALA A 159 -15.93 23.72 12.02
C ALA A 159 -17.31 23.40 12.63
N THR A 160 -18.23 22.85 11.84
CA THR A 160 -19.51 22.34 12.34
C THR A 160 -19.43 20.84 12.63
N MET A 161 -20.32 20.31 13.49
CA MET A 161 -20.36 18.87 13.74
C MET A 161 -20.63 18.06 12.46
N GLU A 162 -21.51 18.58 11.60
CA GLU A 162 -21.87 17.96 10.31
C GLU A 162 -20.65 17.86 9.37
N GLU A 163 -19.87 18.94 9.25
CA GLU A 163 -18.64 18.94 8.43
C GLU A 163 -17.62 17.90 8.93
N LEU A 164 -17.56 17.72 10.25
CA LEU A 164 -16.58 16.82 10.86
C LEU A 164 -17.01 15.35 10.90
N MET A 165 -18.25 15.01 10.53
CA MET A 165 -18.73 13.62 10.51
C MET A 165 -17.81 12.70 9.70
N PHE A 166 -17.42 13.15 8.50
CA PHE A 166 -16.57 12.39 7.56
C PHE A 166 -15.16 12.98 7.41
N THR A 167 -14.79 13.90 8.29
CA THR A 167 -13.45 14.53 8.29
C THR A 167 -12.61 13.90 9.39
N GLY A 168 -11.34 13.61 9.08
CA GLY A 168 -10.36 13.20 10.08
C GLY A 168 -10.12 14.26 11.14
N VAL A 169 -10.32 13.89 12.40
CA VAL A 169 -10.19 14.77 13.57
C VAL A 169 -8.91 14.47 14.33
N MET A 170 -8.62 13.20 14.63
CA MET A 170 -7.42 12.84 15.39
C MET A 170 -6.81 11.51 14.93
N PRO A 171 -5.47 11.37 14.93
CA PRO A 171 -4.85 10.07 14.77
C PRO A 171 -5.16 9.19 15.99
N ASP A 172 -5.27 7.88 15.76
CA ASP A 172 -5.28 6.89 16.82
C ASP A 172 -3.89 6.79 17.49
N THR A 173 -3.66 7.65 18.49
CA THR A 173 -2.35 7.77 19.16
C THR A 173 -2.00 6.55 20.01
N GLU A 174 -2.98 5.84 20.58
CA GLU A 174 -2.73 4.61 21.33
C GLU A 174 -2.07 3.56 20.43
N GLY A 175 -2.60 3.36 19.22
CA GLY A 175 -2.05 2.43 18.24
C GLY A 175 -0.67 2.85 17.72
N LEU A 176 -0.49 4.14 17.41
CA LEU A 176 0.79 4.67 16.93
C LEU A 176 1.89 4.59 18.00
N LEU A 177 1.59 4.96 19.26
CA LEU A 177 2.55 4.89 20.36
C LEU A 177 2.96 3.46 20.69
N LEU A 178 1.99 2.52 20.68
CA LEU A 178 2.28 1.10 20.85
C LEU A 178 3.21 0.60 19.73
N ALA A 179 2.88 0.96 18.48
CA ALA A 179 3.64 0.56 17.32
C ALA A 179 5.08 1.10 17.34
N GLU A 180 5.27 2.37 17.69
CA GLU A 180 6.60 2.96 17.80
C GLU A 180 7.43 2.27 18.90
N ARG A 181 6.83 2.06 20.08
CA ARG A 181 7.48 1.43 21.23
C ARG A 181 7.90 -0.01 20.95
N LEU A 182 7.07 -0.77 20.23
CA LEU A 182 7.30 -2.18 19.91
C LEU A 182 7.91 -2.40 18.52
N GLN A 183 8.27 -1.32 17.82
CA GLN A 183 8.80 -1.32 16.46
C GLN A 183 7.92 -2.12 15.47
N ILE A 184 6.61 -1.96 15.59
CA ILE A 184 5.63 -2.61 14.73
C ILE A 184 5.45 -1.75 13.48
N PRO A 185 5.61 -2.31 12.28
CA PRO A 185 5.26 -1.61 11.05
C PRO A 185 3.76 -1.26 10.99
N VAL A 186 3.46 -0.02 10.62
CA VAL A 186 2.10 0.50 10.53
C VAL A 186 1.71 0.77 9.08
N PHE A 187 0.54 0.23 8.74
CA PHE A 187 -0.28 0.65 7.61
C PHE A 187 -1.26 1.72 8.11
N TYR A 188 -0.99 2.99 7.80
CA TYR A 188 -1.80 4.10 8.31
C TYR A 188 -2.92 4.48 7.35
N ARG A 189 -4.15 4.57 7.85
CA ARG A 189 -5.31 5.01 7.08
C ARG A 189 -5.58 6.48 7.33
N VAL A 190 -5.16 7.34 6.40
CA VAL A 190 -5.39 8.79 6.49
C VAL A 190 -6.84 9.11 6.17
N ALA A 191 -7.50 9.94 6.98
CA ALA A 191 -8.89 10.34 6.77
C ALA A 191 -9.02 11.56 5.85
N PRO A 192 -10.19 11.78 5.25
CA PRO A 192 -10.44 12.96 4.44
C PRO A 192 -10.24 14.25 5.25
N GLY A 193 -9.74 15.28 4.57
CA GLY A 193 -9.65 16.64 5.10
C GLY A 193 -10.94 17.43 4.88
N ARG A 194 -11.03 18.60 5.49
CA ARG A 194 -12.13 19.54 5.23
C ARG A 194 -12.13 19.97 3.78
N THR A 195 -13.31 20.26 3.24
CA THR A 195 -13.41 20.80 1.88
C THR A 195 -12.66 22.13 1.78
N GLY A 196 -11.69 22.20 0.87
CA GLY A 196 -10.88 23.40 0.65
C GLY A 196 -9.63 23.53 1.53
N ASP A 197 -9.45 22.70 2.56
CA ASP A 197 -8.25 22.72 3.43
C ASP A 197 -7.32 21.52 3.18
N VAL A 198 -6.78 21.46 1.98
CA VAL A 198 -5.74 20.48 1.64
C VAL A 198 -4.41 20.78 2.36
N PRO A 199 -3.93 22.03 2.46
CA PRO A 199 -2.65 22.32 3.10
C PRO A 199 -2.60 21.95 4.58
N GLY A 200 -3.63 22.30 5.37
CA GLY A 200 -3.67 21.95 6.80
C GLY A 200 -3.73 20.45 7.01
N ALA A 201 -4.57 19.76 6.23
CA ALA A 201 -4.73 18.31 6.34
C ALA A 201 -3.48 17.52 5.91
N VAL A 202 -2.82 17.90 4.81
CA VAL A 202 -1.56 17.28 4.38
C VAL A 202 -0.40 17.66 5.29
N GLY A 203 -0.36 18.91 5.79
CA GLY A 203 0.66 19.34 6.75
C GLY A 203 0.59 18.58 8.08
N ALA A 204 -0.62 18.31 8.57
CA ALA A 204 -0.82 17.49 9.76
C ALA A 204 -0.33 16.04 9.55
N LEU A 205 -0.57 15.47 8.36
CA LEU A 205 -0.02 14.17 7.98
C LEU A 205 1.51 14.20 7.87
N ASP A 206 2.11 15.20 7.23
CA ASP A 206 3.57 15.33 7.07
C ASP A 206 4.27 15.35 8.45
N ASN A 207 3.71 16.10 9.41
CA ASN A 207 4.20 16.12 10.79
C ASN A 207 4.07 14.75 11.46
N LEU A 208 2.92 14.08 11.27
CA LEU A 208 2.69 12.75 11.83
C LEU A 208 3.69 11.70 11.26
N LEU A 209 3.96 11.74 9.96
CA LEU A 209 4.91 10.84 9.30
C LEU A 209 6.38 11.11 9.73
N ALA A 210 6.69 12.34 10.12
CA ALA A 210 7.98 12.71 10.69
C ALA A 210 8.12 12.21 12.14
N GLU A 211 7.04 12.29 12.94
CA GLU A 211 7.01 11.85 14.33
C GLU A 211 7.03 10.32 14.46
N PHE A 212 6.27 9.59 13.64
CA PHE A 212 6.12 8.14 13.73
C PHE A 212 6.82 7.40 12.58
N GLN A 213 8.00 6.87 12.86
CA GLN A 213 8.78 6.10 11.89
C GLN A 213 8.21 4.70 11.65
N SER A 214 7.38 4.21 12.58
CA SER A 214 6.58 2.99 12.43
C SER A 214 5.63 3.04 11.23
N ILE A 215 5.13 4.22 10.82
CA ILE A 215 4.26 4.36 9.64
C ILE A 215 5.09 4.09 8.38
N ARG A 216 4.89 2.94 7.74
CA ARG A 216 5.64 2.52 6.53
C ARG A 216 4.84 2.64 5.24
N THR A 217 3.53 2.46 5.35
CA THR A 217 2.60 2.48 4.22
C THR A 217 1.37 3.26 4.61
N ILE A 218 0.82 4.05 3.68
CA ILE A 218 -0.45 4.72 3.90
C ILE A 218 -1.49 4.33 2.86
N ALA A 219 -2.76 4.49 3.18
CA ALA A 219 -3.82 4.62 2.20
C ALA A 219 -4.87 5.61 2.68
N PRO A 220 -5.56 6.32 1.79
CA PRO A 220 -6.70 7.11 2.22
C PRO A 220 -7.85 6.23 2.72
N SER A 221 -8.69 6.80 3.57
CA SER A 221 -9.94 6.22 4.08
C SER A 221 -11.12 7.11 3.73
N GLY A 222 -12.34 6.63 4.01
CA GLY A 222 -13.56 7.28 3.55
C GLY A 222 -13.79 7.18 2.04
N GLU A 223 -14.76 7.94 1.53
CA GLU A 223 -15.18 7.91 0.14
C GLU A 223 -14.24 8.66 -0.80
N THR A 224 -13.50 9.65 -0.28
CA THR A 224 -12.60 10.51 -1.04
C THR A 224 -11.20 10.48 -0.47
N ALA A 225 -10.19 10.42 -1.34
CA ALA A 225 -8.81 10.54 -0.91
C ALA A 225 -8.51 11.97 -0.42
N LEU A 226 -7.68 12.08 0.61
CA LEU A 226 -7.22 13.36 1.12
C LEU A 226 -6.59 14.21 0.00
N GLY A 227 -7.13 15.41 -0.24
CA GLY A 227 -6.65 16.35 -1.25
C GLY A 227 -7.35 16.26 -2.61
N PHE A 228 -8.27 15.30 -2.81
CA PHE A 228 -9.00 15.19 -4.08
C PHE A 228 -9.73 16.51 -4.43
N PRO A 229 -9.66 17.00 -5.68
CA PRO A 229 -9.12 16.35 -6.89
C PRO A 229 -7.60 16.51 -7.13
N ASP A 230 -6.90 17.35 -6.38
CA ASP A 230 -5.45 17.53 -6.53
C ASP A 230 -4.65 16.75 -5.48
N LEU A 231 -4.21 15.55 -5.84
CA LEU A 231 -3.49 14.65 -4.95
C LEU A 231 -1.97 14.87 -4.94
N ARG A 232 -1.45 15.84 -5.70
CA ARG A 232 0.00 16.11 -5.76
C ARG A 232 0.59 16.50 -4.40
N PRO A 233 -0.06 17.33 -3.55
CA PRO A 233 0.45 17.64 -2.22
C PRO A 233 0.57 16.39 -1.34
N LEU A 234 -0.44 15.52 -1.35
CA LEU A 234 -0.41 14.25 -0.61
C LEU A 234 0.71 13.35 -1.11
N ALA A 235 0.84 13.17 -2.43
CA ALA A 235 1.90 12.36 -3.01
C ALA A 235 3.30 12.89 -2.66
N ALA A 236 3.48 14.22 -2.69
CA ALA A 236 4.74 14.86 -2.32
C ALA A 236 5.09 14.62 -0.83
N ALA A 237 4.13 14.73 0.09
CA ALA A 237 4.35 14.47 1.51
C ALA A 237 4.76 12.99 1.77
N VAL A 238 4.07 12.05 1.13
CA VAL A 238 4.39 10.62 1.22
C VAL A 238 5.79 10.31 0.68
N GLN A 239 6.12 10.86 -0.50
CA GLN A 239 7.41 10.64 -1.14
C GLN A 239 8.55 11.28 -0.33
N LYS A 240 8.35 12.50 0.18
CA LYS A 240 9.28 13.19 1.09
C LYS A 240 9.59 12.36 2.33
N ALA A 241 8.58 11.72 2.91
CA ALA A 241 8.73 10.85 4.07
C ALA A 241 9.27 9.44 3.71
N GLY A 242 9.51 9.15 2.42
CA GLY A 242 9.98 7.83 1.97
C GLY A 242 8.99 6.70 2.25
N ARG A 243 7.70 7.00 2.35
CA ARG A 243 6.65 6.00 2.62
C ARG A 243 6.06 5.47 1.34
N THR A 244 5.38 4.33 1.44
CA THR A 244 4.66 3.71 0.33
C THR A 244 3.17 3.98 0.41
N VAL A 245 2.47 3.79 -0.71
CA VAL A 245 1.00 3.75 -0.73
C VAL A 245 0.49 2.34 -0.96
N ALA A 246 -0.51 1.94 -0.17
CA ALA A 246 -1.21 0.70 -0.41
C ALA A 246 -2.21 0.86 -1.56
N ALA A 247 -2.04 0.08 -2.62
CA ALA A 247 -2.99 -0.04 -3.71
C ALA A 247 -4.08 -1.02 -3.30
N VAL A 248 -5.14 -0.49 -2.69
CA VAL A 248 -6.27 -1.28 -2.17
C VAL A 248 -7.09 -1.85 -3.33
N GLU A 249 -7.21 -3.18 -3.36
CA GLU A 249 -7.99 -3.86 -4.38
C GLU A 249 -9.49 -3.55 -4.25
N PHE A 250 -10.15 -3.39 -5.40
CA PHE A 250 -11.58 -3.08 -5.50
C PHE A 250 -12.04 -1.80 -4.78
N SER A 251 -11.10 -0.90 -4.46
CA SER A 251 -11.44 0.39 -3.87
C SER A 251 -12.34 1.20 -4.82
N ARG A 252 -13.46 1.67 -4.27
CA ARG A 252 -14.37 2.63 -4.94
C ARG A 252 -14.06 4.07 -4.58
N GLN A 253 -13.00 4.31 -3.81
CA GLN A 253 -12.64 5.62 -3.31
C GLN A 253 -12.21 6.56 -4.45
N LEU A 254 -12.76 7.76 -4.44
CA LEU A 254 -12.40 8.81 -5.40
C LEU A 254 -10.94 9.25 -5.18
N GLY A 255 -10.18 9.29 -6.27
CA GLY A 255 -8.76 9.68 -6.25
C GLY A 255 -7.76 8.53 -6.00
N ALA A 256 -8.20 7.35 -5.57
CA ALA A 256 -7.27 6.24 -5.27
C ALA A 256 -6.39 5.85 -6.47
N VAL A 257 -6.97 5.73 -7.66
CA VAL A 257 -6.23 5.41 -8.89
C VAL A 257 -5.22 6.52 -9.25
N GLN A 258 -5.61 7.79 -9.11
CA GLN A 258 -4.75 8.92 -9.39
C GLN A 258 -3.56 8.97 -8.42
N LEU A 259 -3.79 8.71 -7.12
CA LEU A 259 -2.73 8.61 -6.12
C LEU A 259 -1.74 7.48 -6.46
N ASN A 260 -2.24 6.31 -6.87
CA ASN A 260 -1.40 5.19 -7.28
C ASN A 260 -0.47 5.57 -8.44
N TRP A 261 -0.99 6.30 -9.45
CA TRP A 261 -0.17 6.77 -10.57
C TRP A 261 0.92 7.76 -10.15
N LEU A 262 0.61 8.67 -9.23
CA LEU A 262 1.56 9.66 -8.74
C LEU A 262 2.70 9.05 -7.92
N LEU A 263 2.48 7.90 -7.29
CA LEU A 263 3.45 7.26 -6.40
C LEU A 263 4.06 5.97 -6.95
N PHE A 264 3.73 5.56 -8.18
CA PHE A 264 4.43 4.45 -8.82
C PHE A 264 5.94 4.77 -8.95
N PRO A 265 6.86 3.85 -8.58
CA PRO A 265 6.66 2.44 -8.24
C PRO A 265 6.53 2.12 -6.73
N HIS A 266 6.40 3.11 -5.85
CA HIS A 266 6.33 2.96 -4.39
C HIS A 266 4.95 2.50 -3.89
N LEU A 267 4.45 1.41 -4.46
CA LEU A 267 3.13 0.85 -4.18
C LEU A 267 3.21 -0.56 -3.58
N LEU A 268 2.28 -0.86 -2.67
CA LEU A 268 2.06 -2.20 -2.14
C LEU A 268 0.61 -2.64 -2.39
N PRO A 269 0.36 -3.69 -3.19
CA PRO A 269 -0.99 -4.19 -3.39
C PRO A 269 -1.56 -4.73 -2.07
N LEU A 270 -2.77 -4.30 -1.73
CA LEU A 270 -3.44 -4.64 -0.48
C LEU A 270 -4.81 -5.27 -0.73
N HIS A 271 -5.07 -6.40 -0.07
CA HIS A 271 -6.40 -7.00 0.00
C HIS A 271 -6.97 -6.83 1.40
N SER A 272 -8.22 -6.39 1.47
CA SER A 272 -9.01 -6.33 2.69
C SER A 272 -10.41 -6.82 2.37
N VAL A 273 -10.99 -7.60 3.28
CA VAL A 273 -12.42 -7.92 3.28
C VAL A 273 -13.04 -7.13 4.44
N THR A 274 -14.04 -6.31 4.17
CA THR A 274 -14.67 -5.47 5.20
C THR A 274 -15.68 -6.28 6.02
N HIS A 275 -15.98 -5.83 7.25
CA HIS A 275 -17.06 -6.42 8.05
C HIS A 275 -18.40 -6.43 7.30
N GLU A 276 -18.73 -5.34 6.62
CA GLU A 276 -19.92 -5.25 5.76
C GLU A 276 -19.92 -6.31 4.66
N GLU A 277 -18.77 -6.57 4.02
CA GLU A 277 -18.68 -7.59 2.99
C GLU A 277 -18.81 -9.00 3.58
N LEU A 278 -18.19 -9.27 4.73
CA LEU A 278 -18.34 -10.56 5.43
C LEU A 278 -19.82 -10.85 5.71
N LEU A 279 -20.53 -9.87 6.27
CA LEU A 279 -21.94 -9.99 6.65
C LEU A 279 -22.86 -10.07 5.43
N SER A 280 -22.76 -9.11 4.49
CA SER A 280 -23.67 -9.02 3.35
C SER A 280 -23.54 -10.19 2.37
N ARG A 281 -22.34 -10.78 2.26
CA ARG A 281 -22.08 -11.93 1.38
C ARG A 281 -22.04 -13.27 2.13
N ASN A 282 -22.31 -13.28 3.43
CA ASN A 282 -22.30 -14.47 4.27
C ASN A 282 -21.01 -15.30 4.10
N ILE A 283 -19.86 -14.62 4.17
CA ILE A 283 -18.56 -15.25 3.92
C ILE A 283 -18.16 -16.05 5.17
N SER A 284 -18.18 -17.37 5.03
CA SER A 284 -17.66 -18.28 6.08
C SER A 284 -16.15 -18.13 6.26
N ARG A 285 -15.66 -18.55 7.43
CA ARG A 285 -14.24 -18.51 7.79
C ARG A 285 -13.32 -19.27 6.82
N PRO A 286 -13.64 -20.51 6.40
CA PRO A 286 -12.85 -21.20 5.37
C PRO A 286 -12.85 -20.46 4.03
N ALA A 287 -13.97 -19.86 3.63
CA ALA A 287 -14.05 -19.07 2.41
C ALA A 287 -13.22 -17.79 2.48
N LEU A 288 -13.17 -17.13 3.66
CA LEU A 288 -12.30 -15.98 3.90
C LEU A 288 -10.83 -16.37 3.79
N HIS A 289 -10.42 -17.47 4.40
CA HIS A 289 -9.06 -18.00 4.30
C HIS A 289 -8.66 -18.25 2.84
N GLU A 290 -9.46 -19.01 2.09
CA GLU A 290 -9.20 -19.29 0.67
C GLU A 290 -9.12 -18.01 -0.16
N ARG A 291 -10.01 -17.04 0.10
CA ARG A 291 -10.01 -15.75 -0.60
C ARG A 291 -8.73 -14.95 -0.36
N LEU A 292 -8.25 -14.90 0.88
CA LEU A 292 -6.99 -14.22 1.24
C LEU A 292 -5.79 -14.94 0.60
N LEU A 293 -5.78 -16.26 0.64
CA LEU A 293 -4.72 -17.07 0.03
C LEU A 293 -4.67 -16.87 -1.49
N ARG A 294 -5.83 -16.89 -2.17
CA ARG A 294 -5.95 -16.62 -3.61
C ARG A 294 -5.55 -15.19 -3.97
N ALA A 295 -5.79 -14.20 -3.10
CA ALA A 295 -5.31 -12.84 -3.31
C ALA A 295 -3.78 -12.80 -3.50
N VAL A 296 -3.05 -13.53 -2.67
CA VAL A 296 -1.59 -13.64 -2.79
C VAL A 296 -1.18 -14.49 -3.99
N LYS A 297 -1.80 -15.68 -4.15
CA LYS A 297 -1.44 -16.66 -5.19
C LYS A 297 -1.71 -16.16 -6.61
N GLU A 298 -2.90 -15.63 -6.85
CA GLU A 298 -3.39 -15.33 -8.20
C GLU A 298 -3.17 -13.87 -8.59
N ARG A 299 -3.13 -12.96 -7.61
CA ARG A 299 -3.09 -11.51 -7.84
C ARG A 299 -1.84 -10.83 -7.28
N SER A 300 -0.92 -11.60 -6.69
CA SER A 300 0.34 -11.09 -6.14
C SER A 300 0.14 -9.98 -5.11
N VAL A 301 -0.94 -10.07 -4.31
CA VAL A 301 -1.15 -9.19 -3.17
C VAL A 301 -0.04 -9.36 -2.15
N ARG A 302 0.39 -8.25 -1.53
CA ARG A 302 1.50 -8.23 -0.58
C ARG A 302 1.10 -7.85 0.84
N LEU A 303 0.00 -7.12 1.00
CA LEU A 303 -0.58 -6.81 2.30
C LEU A 303 -1.97 -7.40 2.40
N LEU A 304 -2.23 -8.15 3.47
CA LEU A 304 -3.53 -8.72 3.80
C LEU A 304 -4.03 -8.08 5.09
N VAL A 305 -5.18 -7.41 5.07
CA VAL A 305 -5.86 -6.99 6.29
C VAL A 305 -6.73 -8.14 6.76
N PHE A 306 -6.36 -8.73 7.91
CA PHE A 306 -7.07 -9.84 8.53
C PHE A 306 -7.86 -9.33 9.74
N ARG A 307 -9.16 -9.62 9.74
CA ARG A 307 -10.12 -9.11 10.73
C ARG A 307 -10.85 -10.26 11.40
N PRO A 308 -11.24 -10.12 12.68
CA PRO A 308 -12.13 -11.07 13.34
C PRO A 308 -13.45 -11.21 12.57
N SER A 309 -14.00 -12.43 12.50
CA SER A 309 -15.33 -12.63 11.92
C SER A 309 -16.40 -12.37 12.97
N ALA A 310 -17.30 -11.42 12.70
CA ALA A 310 -18.46 -11.16 13.54
C ALA A 310 -19.57 -12.24 13.43
N MET A 311 -19.42 -13.20 12.52
CA MET A 311 -20.50 -14.11 12.12
C MET A 311 -20.65 -15.35 12.99
N GLU A 312 -19.62 -15.71 13.76
CA GLU A 312 -19.58 -16.98 14.49
C GLU A 312 -19.28 -16.69 15.97
N TYR A 313 -20.33 -16.64 16.80
CA TYR A 313 -20.19 -16.57 18.25
C TYR A 313 -19.60 -17.89 18.77
N GLY A 314 -18.41 -17.80 19.37
CA GLY A 314 -17.73 -18.93 20.01
C GLY A 314 -17.50 -18.67 21.50
N ALA A 315 -17.24 -19.74 22.26
CA ALA A 315 -16.88 -19.64 23.67
C ALA A 315 -15.49 -19.02 23.89
N ASP A 316 -14.61 -19.09 22.89
CA ASP A 316 -13.26 -18.51 22.91
C ASP A 316 -12.97 -17.80 21.58
N PRO A 317 -13.47 -16.56 21.38
CA PRO A 317 -13.22 -15.80 20.15
C PRO A 317 -11.73 -15.54 19.91
N TYR A 318 -10.98 -15.24 20.98
CA TYR A 318 -9.56 -14.91 20.93
C TYR A 318 -8.71 -16.09 20.43
N GLY A 319 -8.76 -17.25 21.10
CA GLY A 319 -7.98 -18.41 20.70
C GLY A 319 -8.39 -18.94 19.33
N THR A 320 -9.66 -18.78 18.99
CA THR A 320 -10.21 -19.14 17.69
C THR A 320 -9.66 -18.24 16.56
N PHE A 321 -9.53 -16.92 16.79
CA PHE A 321 -8.88 -16.00 15.86
C PHE A 321 -7.38 -16.28 15.73
N LEU A 322 -6.71 -16.57 16.85
CA LEU A 322 -5.29 -16.89 16.88
C LEU A 322 -4.95 -18.14 16.05
N ASN A 323 -5.80 -19.16 16.10
CA ASN A 323 -5.64 -20.38 15.30
C ASN A 323 -5.84 -20.14 13.81
N GLU A 324 -6.77 -19.27 13.42
CA GLU A 324 -6.92 -18.90 12.01
C GLU A 324 -5.73 -18.13 11.47
N LEU A 325 -5.21 -17.19 12.28
CA LEU A 325 -4.04 -16.43 11.90
C LEU A 325 -2.85 -17.37 11.67
N ARG A 326 -2.64 -18.36 12.55
CA ARG A 326 -1.64 -19.42 12.36
C ARG A 326 -1.89 -20.23 11.09
N ALA A 327 -3.14 -20.61 10.83
CA ALA A 327 -3.49 -21.38 9.64
C ALA A 327 -3.22 -20.59 8.35
N LEU A 328 -3.59 -19.32 8.31
CA LEU A 328 -3.31 -18.44 7.17
C LEU A 328 -1.80 -18.25 6.97
N SER A 329 -1.06 -17.95 8.04
CA SER A 329 0.39 -17.82 8.02
C SER A 329 1.06 -19.09 7.50
N GLY A 330 0.70 -20.25 8.03
CA GLY A 330 1.22 -21.54 7.58
C GLY A 330 0.89 -21.86 6.12
N SER A 331 -0.31 -21.52 5.64
CA SER A 331 -0.69 -21.67 4.23
C SER A 331 0.13 -20.78 3.29
N LEU A 332 0.50 -19.57 3.72
CA LEU A 332 1.35 -18.66 2.95
C LEU A 332 2.79 -19.17 2.89
N GLU A 333 3.32 -19.64 4.02
CA GLU A 333 4.67 -20.23 4.10
C GLU A 333 4.76 -21.52 3.27
N ALA A 334 3.74 -22.38 3.32
CA ALA A 334 3.66 -23.58 2.49
C ALA A 334 3.60 -23.26 0.99
N TYR A 335 3.13 -22.07 0.61
CA TYR A 335 3.18 -21.56 -0.76
C TYR A 335 4.54 -20.93 -1.14
N GLY A 336 5.47 -20.81 -0.19
CA GLY A 336 6.79 -20.22 -0.41
C GLY A 336 6.83 -18.70 -0.25
N LYS A 337 5.87 -18.11 0.48
CA LYS A 337 5.87 -16.70 0.85
C LYS A 337 6.39 -16.50 2.27
N ALA A 338 7.32 -15.57 2.43
CA ALA A 338 7.76 -15.16 3.76
C ALA A 338 6.67 -14.29 4.41
N VAL A 339 6.30 -14.59 5.65
CA VAL A 339 5.30 -13.81 6.40
C VAL A 339 6.01 -12.70 7.16
N GLU A 340 6.30 -11.61 6.44
CA GLU A 340 7.02 -10.44 6.94
C GLU A 340 6.53 -9.18 6.23
N TRP A 341 6.94 -8.01 6.73
CA TRP A 341 6.56 -6.75 6.09
C TRP A 341 7.14 -6.66 4.67
N PRO A 342 6.30 -6.43 3.64
CA PRO A 342 6.77 -6.33 2.27
C PRO A 342 7.36 -4.95 1.94
N GLU A 343 8.51 -4.94 1.27
CA GLU A 343 9.10 -3.72 0.70
C GLU A 343 8.70 -3.54 -0.76
N PRO A 344 8.39 -2.31 -1.24
CA PRO A 344 7.97 -2.07 -2.62
C PRO A 344 9.07 -2.51 -3.62
N TYR A 345 8.68 -2.69 -4.87
CA TYR A 345 9.67 -2.98 -5.90
C TYR A 345 10.67 -1.83 -6.02
N SER A 346 11.97 -2.16 -5.95
CA SER A 346 12.99 -1.20 -6.35
C SER A 346 12.82 -0.87 -7.84
N PRO A 347 12.88 0.42 -8.24
CA PRO A 347 12.85 0.77 -9.64
C PRO A 347 14.02 0.08 -10.35
N TRP A 348 13.72 -0.83 -11.28
CA TRP A 348 14.74 -1.42 -12.13
C TRP A 348 14.91 -0.55 -13.37
N ARG A 349 16.14 -0.17 -13.67
CA ARG A 349 16.44 0.55 -14.92
C ARG A 349 16.34 -0.43 -16.08
N THR A 350 15.53 -0.09 -17.08
CA THR A 350 15.65 -0.73 -18.41
C THR A 350 16.97 -0.26 -19.01
N GLY A 351 18.03 -1.05 -18.81
CA GLY A 351 19.38 -0.69 -19.25
C GLY A 351 19.53 -0.62 -20.77
N ILE A 352 20.68 -0.10 -21.22
CA ILE A 352 21.08 -0.01 -22.64
C ILE A 352 20.92 -1.35 -23.37
N THR A 353 21.06 -2.48 -22.66
CA THR A 353 20.85 -3.83 -23.17
C THR A 353 19.43 -4.09 -23.67
N GLY A 354 18.41 -3.62 -22.95
CA GLY A 354 17.01 -3.74 -23.37
C GLY A 354 16.70 -2.84 -24.57
N ALA A 355 17.21 -1.61 -24.56
CA ALA A 355 17.08 -0.69 -25.69
C ALA A 355 17.77 -1.23 -26.96
N PHE A 356 18.96 -1.82 -26.80
CA PHE A 356 19.69 -2.48 -27.89
C PHE A 356 18.92 -3.69 -28.44
N ALA A 357 18.36 -4.54 -27.57
CA ALA A 357 17.53 -5.66 -28.01
C ALA A 357 16.30 -5.19 -28.81
N LEU A 358 15.60 -4.16 -28.33
CA LEU A 358 14.46 -3.58 -29.03
C LEU A 358 14.85 -2.95 -30.37
N ALA A 359 15.95 -2.19 -30.41
CA ALA A 359 16.45 -1.58 -31.63
C ALA A 359 16.85 -2.64 -32.67
N LEU A 360 17.58 -3.68 -32.25
CA LEU A 360 17.98 -4.78 -33.11
C LEU A 360 16.76 -5.57 -33.62
N ALA A 361 15.75 -5.79 -32.77
CA ALA A 361 14.51 -6.46 -33.14
C ALA A 361 13.72 -5.64 -34.17
N PHE A 362 13.63 -4.34 -33.96
CA PHE A 362 12.98 -3.40 -34.86
C PHE A 362 13.68 -3.37 -36.24
N VAL A 363 15.01 -3.21 -36.25
CA VAL A 363 15.81 -3.19 -37.50
C VAL A 363 15.69 -4.51 -38.24
N TYR A 364 15.85 -5.65 -37.55
CA TYR A 364 15.74 -6.96 -38.17
C TYR A 364 14.35 -7.23 -38.75
N SER A 365 13.29 -6.90 -38.00
CA SER A 365 11.90 -7.08 -38.44
C SER A 365 11.57 -6.18 -39.62
N THR A 366 12.04 -4.93 -39.61
CA THR A 366 11.86 -3.98 -40.71
C THR A 366 12.58 -4.46 -41.97
N LEU A 367 13.84 -4.90 -41.85
CA LEU A 367 14.59 -5.44 -43.00
C LEU A 367 13.93 -6.69 -43.57
N ARG A 368 13.44 -7.61 -42.72
CA ARG A 368 12.69 -8.79 -43.17
C ARG A 368 11.38 -8.43 -43.86
N TYR A 369 10.66 -7.44 -43.31
CA TYR A 369 9.42 -6.94 -43.90
C TYR A 369 9.67 -6.30 -45.27
N LEU A 370 10.67 -5.43 -45.39
CA LEU A 370 11.06 -4.81 -46.66
C LEU A 370 11.55 -5.86 -47.67
N GLN A 371 12.34 -6.85 -47.24
CA GLN A 371 12.72 -7.97 -48.10
C GLN A 371 11.48 -8.67 -48.66
N ARG A 372 10.50 -8.98 -47.82
CA ARG A 372 9.27 -9.64 -48.26
C ARG A 372 8.41 -8.78 -49.19
N LEU A 373 8.40 -7.46 -49.02
CA LEU A 373 7.65 -6.54 -49.88
C LEU A 373 8.29 -6.33 -51.25
N PHE A 374 9.63 -6.29 -51.31
CA PHE A 374 10.36 -5.89 -52.50
C PHE A 374 11.05 -7.05 -53.25
N LEU A 375 11.14 -8.26 -52.68
CA LEU A 375 11.60 -9.46 -53.38
C LEU A 375 10.41 -10.29 -53.90
N PRO A 376 10.45 -10.74 -55.17
CA PRO A 376 9.38 -11.55 -55.76
C PRO A 376 9.28 -12.94 -55.09
N PRO A 377 8.08 -13.54 -55.05
CA PRO A 377 7.88 -14.86 -54.44
C PRO A 377 8.59 -15.93 -55.28
N GLY A 378 9.63 -16.55 -54.71
CA GLY A 378 10.46 -17.57 -55.37
C GLY A 378 11.95 -17.55 -55.01
N ALA A 379 12.45 -16.51 -54.32
CA ALA A 379 13.85 -16.40 -53.89
C ALA A 379 14.17 -17.15 -52.57
N ASP A 380 13.28 -18.01 -52.08
CA ASP A 380 13.42 -18.69 -50.79
C ASP A 380 14.18 -20.04 -50.88
N GLY A 381 14.63 -20.43 -52.08
CA GLY A 381 15.18 -21.78 -52.35
C GLY A 381 16.64 -21.88 -52.80
N GLU A 382 17.32 -20.78 -53.15
CA GLU A 382 18.75 -20.81 -53.45
C GLU A 382 19.53 -20.09 -52.36
N GLU A 383 20.58 -20.75 -51.87
CA GLU A 383 21.58 -20.18 -50.96
C GLU A 383 21.94 -18.77 -51.41
N ILE A 384 21.55 -17.78 -50.61
CA ILE A 384 22.01 -16.40 -50.75
C ILE A 384 23.54 -16.45 -50.64
N GLN A 385 24.22 -16.43 -51.79
CA GLN A 385 25.65 -16.17 -51.82
C GLN A 385 25.89 -14.83 -51.13
N PRO A 386 26.86 -14.73 -50.21
CA PRO A 386 27.12 -13.50 -49.51
C PRO A 386 27.47 -12.44 -50.56
N LEU A 387 26.70 -11.34 -50.53
CA LEU A 387 26.94 -10.15 -51.32
C LEU A 387 28.43 -9.80 -51.16
N ARG A 388 29.23 -10.06 -52.19
CA ARG A 388 30.63 -9.62 -52.25
C ARG A 388 30.60 -8.10 -52.26
N TRP A 389 30.80 -7.50 -51.09
CA TRP A 389 31.05 -6.07 -50.94
C TRP A 389 32.36 -5.77 -51.67
N ARG A 390 32.27 -5.43 -52.95
CA ARG A 390 33.36 -4.77 -53.66
C ARG A 390 33.31 -3.30 -53.25
N SER A 391 34.32 -2.95 -52.47
CA SER A 391 34.73 -1.62 -52.07
C SER A 391 34.65 -0.61 -53.24
N GLY A 392 34.11 0.58 -52.98
CA GLY A 392 34.37 1.75 -53.80
C GLY A 392 33.23 2.77 -53.83
N LEU A 393 33.40 3.87 -53.07
CA LEU A 393 32.85 5.22 -53.31
C LEU A 393 31.31 5.37 -53.21
N LEU A 394 30.75 6.18 -52.30
CA LEU A 394 30.95 7.62 -52.16
C LEU A 394 30.66 8.08 -50.73
N LEU A 395 31.69 8.64 -50.08
CA LEU A 395 31.54 9.79 -49.20
C LEU A 395 31.04 10.98 -50.04
N GLY A 396 29.99 11.67 -49.60
CA GLY A 396 29.65 12.99 -50.18
C GLY A 396 28.24 13.46 -49.86
N ALA A 397 28.17 14.53 -49.05
CA ALA A 397 27.02 15.39 -48.74
C ALA A 397 25.97 14.75 -47.81
N VAL A 398 25.58 15.37 -46.70
CA VAL A 398 25.24 16.78 -46.53
C VAL A 398 25.60 17.23 -45.10
N ALA A 399 26.20 18.42 -45.04
CA ALA A 399 26.38 19.25 -43.85
C ALA A 399 25.07 19.87 -43.39
#